data_AF-A0A382SC93-F1
#
_entry.id   AF-A0A382SC93-F1
#
_cell.length_a   1.000
_cell.length_b   1.000
_cell.length_c   1.000
_cell.angle_alpha   90.00
_cell.angle_beta   90.00
_cell.angle_gamma   90.00
#
_symmetry.space_group_name_H-M   'P 1'
#
loop_
_entity.id
_entity.type
_entity.pdbx_description
1 polymer ?
#
loop_
_entity_poly.entity_id
_entity_poly.type
_entity_poly.pdbx_seq_one_letter_code
_entity_poly.pdbx_strand_id
1 'polypeptide(L)'
;MSGFASMKTNRQSFLDSLSTELEKTQTNNSNSFEDERIWKCERDKSGNGYAVIRFLPPIEGESTPWVRIFSHGFQGTGGWYIENSLTTFNEKDPVSEYNTSLWNNGTEAGKEIARKQKRRLNYFSNIYVIEDPSNPQNNGQVRLFKYGKKIFDKINDLMNP
;
A
#
# COMPACT_ATOMS: atom_id res chain seq x y z
N MET A 1 -13.24 -9.77 -48.22
CA MET A 1 -14.12 -10.31 -47.14
C MET A 1 -13.30 -11.25 -46.28
N SER A 2 -12.55 -10.71 -45.31
CA SER A 2 -11.69 -11.49 -44.41
C SER A 2 -12.57 -12.09 -43.30
N GLY A 3 -13.14 -13.25 -43.59
CA GLY A 3 -14.21 -13.86 -42.80
C GLY A 3 -13.75 -14.57 -41.53
N PHE A 4 -14.67 -14.65 -40.57
CA PHE A 4 -14.62 -15.31 -39.25
C PHE A 4 -13.84 -16.65 -39.18
N ALA A 5 -13.71 -17.36 -40.30
CA ALA A 5 -12.89 -18.57 -40.42
C ALA A 5 -11.39 -18.30 -40.18
N SER A 6 -10.82 -17.19 -40.68
CA SER A 6 -9.39 -16.88 -40.47
C SER A 6 -9.06 -16.56 -39.01
N MET A 7 -10.02 -15.98 -38.28
CA MET A 7 -9.91 -15.74 -36.84
C MET A 7 -9.95 -17.04 -36.02
N LYS A 8 -10.61 -18.11 -36.51
CA LYS A 8 -10.60 -19.41 -35.83
C LYS A 8 -9.27 -20.15 -35.99
N THR A 9 -8.60 -20.03 -37.13
CA THR A 9 -7.31 -20.68 -37.40
C THR A 9 -6.16 -19.98 -36.66
N ASN A 10 -6.22 -18.65 -36.52
CA ASN A 10 -5.23 -17.85 -35.79
C ASN A 10 -5.51 -17.71 -34.29
N ARG A 11 -6.47 -18.47 -33.73
CA ARG A 11 -6.79 -18.40 -32.31
C ARG A 11 -5.65 -18.86 -31.41
N GLN A 12 -4.92 -19.90 -31.80
CA GLN A 12 -3.84 -20.42 -30.97
C GLN A 12 -2.68 -19.42 -30.90
N SER A 13 -2.24 -18.88 -32.04
CA SER A 13 -1.19 -17.86 -32.09
C SER A 13 -1.59 -16.55 -31.41
N PHE A 14 -2.88 -16.19 -31.45
CA PHE A 14 -3.42 -15.04 -30.72
C PHE A 14 -3.53 -15.29 -29.21
N LEU A 15 -3.84 -16.51 -28.78
CA LEU A 15 -3.85 -16.88 -27.36
C LEU A 15 -2.44 -17.00 -26.79
N ASP A 16 -1.48 -17.50 -27.58
CA ASP A 16 -0.07 -17.56 -27.21
C ASP A 16 0.51 -16.14 -27.10
N SER A 17 0.14 -15.24 -28.03
CA SER A 17 0.54 -13.83 -27.95
C SER A 17 -0.12 -13.11 -26.78
N LEU A 18 -1.40 -13.34 -26.52
CA LEU A 18 -2.10 -12.83 -25.34
C LEU A 18 -1.46 -13.32 -24.05
N SER A 19 -1.11 -14.60 -23.97
CA SER A 19 -0.45 -15.19 -22.78
C SER A 19 0.93 -14.58 -22.58
N THR A 20 1.69 -14.42 -23.65
CA THR A 20 3.00 -13.76 -23.64
C THR A 20 2.91 -12.29 -23.21
N GLU A 21 1.92 -11.55 -23.71
CA GLU A 21 1.68 -10.15 -23.29
C GLU A 21 1.18 -10.05 -21.83
N LEU A 22 0.42 -11.05 -21.36
CA LEU A 22 0.01 -11.16 -19.96
C LEU A 22 1.22 -11.42 -19.04
N GLU A 23 2.11 -12.32 -19.45
CA GLU A 23 3.38 -12.62 -18.75
C GLU A 23 4.32 -11.40 -18.74
N LYS A 24 4.44 -10.68 -19.85
CA LYS A 24 5.19 -9.41 -19.91
C LYS A 24 4.61 -8.33 -18.98
N THR A 25 3.29 -8.28 -18.83
CA THR A 25 2.64 -7.34 -17.91
C THR A 25 2.93 -7.70 -16.44
N GLN A 26 3.02 -8.98 -16.11
CA GLN A 26 3.38 -9.48 -14.78
C GLN A 26 4.88 -9.31 -14.45
N THR A 27 5.74 -9.30 -15.47
CA THR A 27 7.20 -9.21 -15.35
C THR A 27 7.76 -7.80 -15.50
N ASN A 28 6.90 -6.76 -15.51
CA ASN A 28 7.38 -5.41 -15.27
C ASN A 28 8.00 -5.37 -13.87
N ASN A 29 9.32 -5.58 -13.82
CA ASN A 29 10.19 -5.44 -12.67
C ASN A 29 9.98 -4.06 -12.07
N SER A 30 8.99 -3.92 -11.18
CA SER A 30 9.03 -2.91 -10.16
C SER A 30 10.29 -3.23 -9.37
N ASN A 31 11.33 -2.41 -9.55
CA ASN A 31 12.44 -2.35 -8.60
C ASN A 31 11.79 -2.30 -7.21
N SER A 32 11.82 -3.45 -6.54
CA SER A 32 11.10 -3.64 -5.29
C SER A 32 11.88 -2.86 -4.25
N PHE A 33 11.53 -1.59 -4.08
CA PHE A 33 11.89 -0.80 -2.90
C PHE A 33 11.10 -1.29 -1.67
N GLU A 34 10.72 -2.57 -1.64
CA GLU A 34 10.00 -3.16 -0.53
C GLU A 34 10.98 -3.53 0.58
N ASP A 35 10.71 -3.00 1.76
CA ASP A 35 11.43 -3.33 2.97
C ASP A 35 11.05 -4.74 3.42
N GLU A 36 11.98 -5.70 3.31
CA GLU A 36 11.79 -7.11 3.66
C GLU A 36 11.42 -7.35 5.13
N ARG A 37 11.66 -6.35 6.00
CA ARG A 37 11.29 -6.42 7.42
C ARG A 37 9.78 -6.27 7.62
N ILE A 38 9.09 -5.65 6.67
CA ILE A 38 7.67 -5.38 6.75
C ILE A 38 6.89 -6.61 6.30
N TRP A 39 6.21 -7.25 7.26
CA TRP A 39 5.27 -8.32 6.96
C TRP A 39 3.97 -7.77 6.35
N LYS A 40 3.44 -8.50 5.39
CA LYS A 40 2.17 -8.25 4.72
C LYS A 40 1.37 -9.54 4.69
N CYS A 41 0.07 -9.45 4.98
CA CYS A 41 -0.84 -10.57 4.73
C CYS A 41 -0.99 -10.74 3.22
N GLU A 42 -0.52 -11.85 2.67
CA GLU A 42 -0.75 -12.19 1.28
C GLU A 42 -2.22 -12.53 1.03
N ARG A 43 -2.63 -12.34 -0.21
CA ARG A 43 -4.01 -12.55 -0.67
C ARG A 43 -4.02 -13.66 -1.70
N ASP A 44 -5.02 -14.52 -1.64
CA ASP A 44 -5.28 -15.53 -2.65
C ASP A 44 -5.74 -14.89 -3.97
N LYS A 45 -5.92 -15.71 -5.02
CA LYS A 45 -6.40 -15.26 -6.33
C LYS A 45 -7.79 -14.62 -6.30
N SER A 46 -8.57 -14.91 -5.26
CA SER A 46 -9.90 -14.33 -5.03
C SER A 46 -9.82 -13.01 -4.26
N GLY A 47 -8.63 -12.59 -3.83
CA GLY A 47 -8.40 -11.37 -3.07
C GLY A 47 -8.67 -11.51 -1.56
N ASN A 48 -8.81 -12.72 -1.03
CA ASN A 48 -8.98 -12.97 0.40
C ASN A 48 -7.63 -13.30 1.03
N GLY A 49 -7.40 -12.85 2.27
CA GLY A 49 -6.20 -13.17 3.04
C GLY A 49 -6.57 -13.37 4.49
N TYR A 50 -5.89 -14.29 5.15
CA TYR A 50 -6.10 -14.60 6.56
C TYR A 50 -4.76 -14.88 7.23
N ALA A 51 -4.55 -14.29 8.39
CA ALA A 51 -3.40 -14.54 9.25
C ALA A 51 -3.77 -14.19 10.69
N VAL A 52 -3.13 -14.86 11.64
CA VAL A 52 -3.24 -14.59 13.08
C VAL A 52 -1.92 -13.95 13.54
N ILE A 53 -2.03 -12.73 14.03
CA ILE A 53 -0.88 -11.94 14.50
C ILE A 53 -1.15 -11.43 15.91
N ARG A 54 -0.07 -11.18 16.66
CA ARG A 54 -0.10 -10.56 17.98
C ARG A 54 0.70 -9.27 17.98
N PHE A 55 0.06 -8.16 18.30
CA PHE A 55 0.76 -6.89 18.56
C PHE A 55 1.63 -7.03 19.80
N LEU A 56 2.86 -6.53 19.69
CA LEU A 56 3.83 -6.55 20.78
C LEU A 56 3.75 -5.26 21.60
N PRO A 57 4.10 -5.31 22.90
CA PRO A 57 4.19 -4.13 23.75
C PRO A 57 5.35 -3.21 23.30
N PRO A 58 5.41 -1.97 23.83
CA PRO A 58 6.54 -1.08 23.60
C PRO A 58 7.85 -1.73 24.05
N ILE A 59 8.94 -1.43 23.32
CA ILE A 59 10.29 -1.78 23.79
C ILE A 59 10.72 -0.83 24.90
N GLU A 60 11.71 -1.22 25.70
CA GLU A 60 12.25 -0.36 26.77
C GLU A 60 12.68 1.01 26.22
N GLY A 61 12.15 2.07 26.81
CA GLY A 61 12.43 3.46 26.42
C GLY A 61 11.39 4.09 25.47
N GLU A 62 10.48 3.30 24.89
CA GLU A 62 9.36 3.83 24.10
C GLU A 62 8.06 3.92 24.93
N SER A 63 7.31 5.01 24.74
CA SER A 63 6.05 5.21 25.46
C SER A 63 4.84 4.54 24.79
N THR A 64 4.93 4.24 23.49
CA THR A 64 3.82 3.70 22.69
C THR A 64 4.27 2.52 21.83
N PRO A 65 3.45 1.45 21.67
CA PRO A 65 3.80 0.28 20.86
C PRO A 65 3.60 0.49 19.34
N TRP A 66 3.33 1.71 18.91
CA TRP A 66 3.14 2.06 17.51
C TRP A 66 3.81 3.38 17.16
N VAL A 67 4.19 3.51 15.89
CA VAL A 67 4.69 4.76 15.30
C VAL A 67 3.69 5.22 14.24
N ARG A 68 3.33 6.50 14.28
CA ARG A 68 2.44 7.13 13.31
C ARG A 68 3.26 7.87 12.26
N ILE A 69 3.06 7.56 10.98
CA ILE A 69 3.77 8.20 9.86
C ILE A 69 2.75 8.69 8.82
N PHE A 70 2.91 9.94 8.41
CA PHE A 70 2.20 10.48 7.25
C PHE A 70 3.06 10.36 5.99
N SER A 71 2.45 10.00 4.86
CA SER A 71 3.15 9.93 3.59
C SER A 71 2.28 10.44 2.44
N HIS A 72 2.91 10.83 1.34
CA HIS A 72 2.25 11.17 0.08
C HIS A 72 2.51 10.08 -0.94
N GLY A 73 1.56 9.88 -1.85
CA GLY A 73 1.62 8.86 -2.89
C GLY A 73 0.69 9.23 -4.03
N PHE A 74 1.21 9.92 -5.04
CA PHE A 74 0.42 10.38 -6.19
C PHE A 74 1.25 10.44 -7.46
N GLN A 75 0.58 10.36 -8.60
CA GLN A 75 1.21 10.52 -9.91
C GLN A 75 1.01 11.97 -10.39
N GLY A 76 2.11 12.67 -10.62
CA GLY A 76 2.15 13.99 -11.22
C GLY A 76 2.64 13.96 -12.67
N THR A 77 2.89 15.13 -13.24
CA THR A 77 3.42 15.29 -14.60
C THR A 77 4.83 14.69 -14.76
N GLY A 78 5.62 14.66 -13.69
CA GLY A 78 6.96 14.06 -13.65
C GLY A 78 7.01 12.59 -13.21
N GLY A 79 5.88 11.90 -13.10
CA GLY A 79 5.80 10.52 -12.62
C GLY A 79 5.31 10.41 -11.18
N TRP A 80 5.73 9.35 -10.48
CA TRP A 80 5.27 9.06 -9.12
C TRP A 80 6.03 9.86 -8.07
N TYR A 81 5.30 10.48 -7.14
CA TYR A 81 5.81 11.05 -5.91
C TYR A 81 5.36 10.16 -4.74
N ILE A 82 6.29 9.46 -4.11
CA ILE A 82 6.05 8.55 -2.98
C ILE A 82 7.05 8.89 -1.88
N GLU A 83 6.67 9.76 -0.95
CA GLU A 83 7.58 10.28 0.07
C GLU A 83 6.88 10.42 1.43
N ASN A 84 7.68 10.40 2.49
CA ASN A 84 7.20 10.69 3.84
C ASN A 84 6.91 12.19 3.99
N SER A 85 5.90 12.51 4.80
CA SER A 85 5.51 13.89 5.07
C SER A 85 6.17 14.41 6.34
N LEU A 86 6.70 15.64 6.27
CA LEU A 86 7.26 16.37 7.41
C LEU A 86 6.21 16.67 8.48
N THR A 87 4.91 16.62 8.12
CA THR A 87 3.82 16.72 9.10
C THR A 87 3.84 15.62 10.15
N THR A 88 4.58 14.52 9.93
CA THR A 88 4.85 13.50 10.96
C THR A 88 5.53 14.09 12.19
N PHE A 89 6.43 15.06 11.99
CA PHE A 89 7.14 15.78 13.05
C PHE A 89 6.46 17.11 13.42
N ASN A 90 5.23 17.33 12.94
CA ASN A 90 4.52 18.61 13.01
C ASN A 90 5.26 19.79 12.34
N GLU A 91 6.11 19.48 11.36
CA GLU A 91 6.82 20.48 10.57
C GLU A 91 6.05 20.87 9.30
N LYS A 92 6.50 21.96 8.67
CA LYS A 92 5.94 22.44 7.41
C LYS A 92 6.34 21.52 6.27
N ASP A 93 5.33 21.04 5.53
CA ASP A 93 5.49 20.09 4.44
C ASP A 93 5.13 20.77 3.12
N PRO A 94 6.04 20.81 2.11
CA PRO A 94 5.81 21.53 0.86
C PRO A 94 4.57 21.08 0.10
N VAL A 95 4.27 19.77 0.10
CA VAL A 95 3.09 19.23 -0.58
C VAL A 95 1.81 19.66 0.15
N SER A 96 1.84 19.68 1.47
CA SER A 96 0.72 20.13 2.29
C SER A 96 0.45 21.63 2.10
N GLU A 97 1.48 22.47 2.06
CA GLU A 97 1.34 23.91 1.77
C GLU A 97 0.78 24.15 0.37
N TYR A 98 1.29 23.44 -0.63
CA TYR A 98 0.79 23.51 -2.00
C TYR A 98 -0.68 23.08 -2.09
N ASN A 99 -1.05 21.99 -1.41
CA ASN A 99 -2.44 21.52 -1.34
C ASN A 99 -3.38 22.54 -0.69
N THR A 100 -2.93 23.24 0.35
CA THR A 100 -3.71 24.32 0.97
C THR A 100 -3.93 25.47 -0.02
N SER A 101 -2.92 25.87 -0.78
CA SER A 101 -3.06 26.88 -1.84
C SER A 101 -4.07 26.44 -2.92
N LEU A 102 -3.97 25.19 -3.38
CA LEU A 102 -4.90 24.60 -4.35
C LEU A 102 -6.33 24.52 -3.84
N TRP A 103 -6.52 24.25 -2.55
CA TRP A 103 -7.85 24.17 -1.95
C TRP A 103 -8.47 25.56 -1.80
N ASN A 104 -7.67 26.54 -1.36
CA ASN A 104 -8.10 27.90 -1.09
C ASN A 104 -8.34 28.72 -2.36
N ASN A 105 -7.77 28.33 -3.50
CA ASN A 105 -8.06 28.97 -4.78
C ASN A 105 -9.52 28.77 -5.26
N GLY A 106 -10.28 27.87 -4.62
CA GLY A 106 -11.71 27.68 -4.82
C GLY A 106 -12.10 26.94 -6.11
N THR A 107 -11.15 26.62 -6.98
CA THR A 107 -11.41 25.92 -8.25
C THR A 107 -11.62 24.42 -8.05
N GLU A 108 -12.54 23.81 -8.81
CA GLU A 108 -12.74 22.36 -8.71
C GLU A 108 -11.51 21.56 -9.18
N ALA A 109 -10.80 22.04 -10.21
CA ALA A 109 -9.54 21.44 -10.65
C ALA A 109 -8.47 21.45 -9.54
N GLY A 110 -8.33 22.55 -8.81
CA GLY A 110 -7.42 22.65 -7.65
C GLY A 110 -7.79 21.66 -6.54
N LYS A 111 -9.08 21.58 -6.19
CA LYS A 111 -9.56 20.62 -5.18
C LYS A 111 -9.35 19.17 -5.60
N GLU A 112 -9.54 18.83 -6.87
CA GLU A 112 -9.25 17.48 -7.37
C GLU A 112 -7.78 17.11 -7.24
N ILE A 113 -6.87 18.03 -7.59
CA ILE A 113 -5.43 17.81 -7.43
C ILE A 113 -5.10 17.63 -5.93
N ALA A 114 -5.61 18.49 -5.06
CA ALA A 114 -5.39 18.39 -3.62
C ALA A 114 -5.91 17.07 -3.02
N ARG A 115 -7.05 16.56 -3.51
CA ARG A 115 -7.58 15.25 -3.11
C ARG A 115 -6.67 14.10 -3.54
N LYS A 116 -6.11 14.14 -4.75
CA LYS A 116 -5.16 13.13 -5.25
C LYS A 116 -3.84 13.14 -4.47
N GLN A 117 -3.39 14.32 -4.07
CA GLN A 117 -2.13 14.53 -3.34
C GLN A 117 -2.27 14.40 -1.81
N LYS A 118 -3.48 14.09 -1.31
CA LYS A 118 -3.79 13.99 0.10
C LYS A 118 -2.85 13.02 0.83
N ARG A 119 -2.39 13.45 2.02
CA ARG A 119 -1.58 12.61 2.90
C ARG A 119 -2.31 11.33 3.31
N ARG A 120 -1.54 10.24 3.38
CA ARG A 120 -1.96 8.91 3.84
C ARG A 120 -1.42 8.70 5.24
N LEU A 121 -2.28 8.23 6.13
CA LEU A 121 -1.93 7.91 7.51
C LEU A 121 -1.58 6.42 7.59
N ASN A 122 -0.35 6.12 8.01
CA ASN A 122 0.12 4.77 8.25
C ASN A 122 0.57 4.64 9.72
N TYR A 123 0.37 3.45 10.26
CA TYR A 123 0.87 3.03 11.55
C TYR A 123 1.84 1.87 11.36
N PHE A 124 2.85 1.82 12.21
CA PHE A 124 3.83 0.75 12.26
C PHE A 124 3.90 0.21 13.67
N SER A 125 3.86 -1.11 13.82
CA SER A 125 4.06 -1.80 15.10
C SER A 125 4.87 -3.06 14.91
N ASN A 126 5.57 -3.46 15.97
CA ASN A 126 6.15 -4.79 16.05
C ASN A 126 5.04 -5.82 16.30
N ILE A 127 5.07 -6.90 15.53
CA ILE A 127 4.12 -8.01 15.65
C ILE A 127 4.87 -9.33 15.79
N TYR A 128 4.24 -10.27 16.48
CA TYR A 128 4.60 -11.68 16.46
C TYR A 128 3.60 -12.42 15.58
N VAL A 129 4.09 -13.11 14.55
CA VAL A 129 3.25 -13.88 13.63
C VAL A 129 2.94 -15.23 14.25
N ILE A 130 1.67 -15.49 14.56
CA ILE A 130 1.22 -16.76 15.14
C ILE A 130 0.93 -17.76 14.02
N GLU A 131 0.17 -17.34 13.03
CA GLU A 131 -0.26 -18.19 11.91
C GLU A 131 -0.36 -17.37 10.62
N ASP A 132 0.39 -17.77 9.60
CA ASP A 132 0.36 -17.24 8.24
C ASP A 132 0.26 -18.43 7.28
N PRO A 133 -0.96 -18.84 6.89
CA PRO A 133 -1.17 -19.99 6.00
C PRO A 133 -0.56 -19.82 4.61
N SER A 134 -0.46 -18.58 4.13
CA SER A 134 0.13 -18.27 2.82
C SER A 134 1.65 -18.35 2.85
N ASN A 135 2.26 -17.99 4.00
CA ASN A 135 3.71 -18.01 4.19
C ASN A 135 4.08 -18.61 5.55
N PRO A 136 4.01 -19.95 5.71
CA PRO A 136 4.27 -20.62 6.99
C PRO A 136 5.67 -20.34 7.57
N GLN A 137 6.63 -19.94 6.74
CA GLN A 137 7.97 -19.53 7.16
C GLN A 137 7.98 -18.31 8.07
N ASN A 138 6.92 -17.49 8.07
CA ASN A 138 6.80 -16.33 8.95
C ASN A 138 6.36 -16.71 10.37
N ASN A 139 5.79 -17.91 10.57
CA ASN A 139 5.26 -18.34 11.86
C ASN A 139 6.36 -18.37 12.92
N GLY A 140 6.07 -17.77 14.07
CA GLY A 140 7.02 -17.68 15.19
C GLY A 140 8.05 -16.55 15.07
N GLN A 141 7.98 -15.71 14.04
CA GLN A 141 8.91 -14.59 13.85
C GLN A 141 8.30 -13.26 14.29
N VAL A 142 9.19 -12.37 14.75
CA VAL A 142 8.86 -10.96 14.98
C VAL A 142 9.10 -10.17 13.69
N ARG A 143 8.11 -9.38 13.27
CA ARG A 143 8.16 -8.59 12.04
C ARG A 143 7.58 -7.19 12.28
N LEU A 144 7.87 -6.26 11.38
CA LEU A 144 7.20 -4.96 11.35
C LEU A 144 5.88 -5.08 10.58
N PHE A 145 4.81 -4.51 11.11
CA PHE A 145 3.53 -4.46 10.43
C PHE A 145 3.11 -3.03 10.13
N LYS A 146 2.89 -2.73 8.85
CA LYS A 146 2.35 -1.45 8.37
C LYS A 146 0.84 -1.58 8.16
N TYR A 147 0.06 -0.73 8.82
CA TYR A 147 -1.40 -0.76 8.74
C TYR A 147 -2.03 0.64 8.72
N GLY A 148 -3.29 0.69 8.30
CA GLY A 148 -4.06 1.93 8.21
C GLY A 148 -4.98 2.18 9.41
N LYS A 149 -5.72 3.30 9.35
CA LYS A 149 -6.65 3.76 10.40
C LYS A 149 -7.62 2.67 10.87
N LYS A 150 -8.20 1.88 9.98
CA LYS A 150 -9.22 0.86 10.35
C LYS A 150 -8.71 -0.18 11.35
N ILE A 151 -7.45 -0.62 11.20
CA ILE A 151 -6.85 -1.58 12.14
C ILE A 151 -6.47 -0.85 13.43
N PHE A 152 -5.93 0.36 13.34
CA PHE A 152 -5.62 1.18 14.49
C PHE A 152 -6.84 1.45 15.38
N ASP A 153 -7.97 1.86 14.78
CA ASP A 153 -9.21 2.13 15.51
C ASP A 153 -9.66 0.89 16.29
N LYS A 154 -9.65 -0.30 15.67
CA LYS A 154 -9.99 -1.56 16.36
C LYS A 154 -9.13 -1.84 17.59
N ILE A 155 -7.84 -1.51 17.54
CA ILE A 155 -6.93 -1.68 18.68
C ILE A 155 -7.25 -0.62 19.73
N ASN A 156 -7.44 0.63 19.32
CA ASN A 156 -7.73 1.74 20.22
C ASN A 156 -9.05 1.60 20.97
N ASP A 157 -10.10 1.09 20.29
CA ASP A 157 -11.41 0.83 20.89
C ASP A 157 -11.32 -0.26 21.98
N LEU A 158 -10.41 -1.22 21.84
CA LEU A 158 -10.17 -2.24 22.87
C LEU A 158 -9.30 -1.73 24.04
N MET A 159 -8.43 -0.75 23.79
CA MET A 159 -7.61 -0.12 24.84
C MET A 159 -8.41 0.88 25.68
N ASN A 160 -9.40 1.53 25.09
CA ASN A 160 -10.27 2.52 25.73
C ASN A 160 -11.75 2.11 25.58
N PRO A 161 -12.21 1.09 26.32
CA PRO A 161 -13.58 0.58 26.23
C PRO A 161 -14.65 1.58 26.72
#